data_AF-A0A3D2IDF1-F1
#
_entry.id   AF-A0A3D2IDF1-F1
#
_cell.length_a   1.000
_cell.length_b   1.000
_cell.length_c   1.000
_cell.angle_alpha   90.00
_cell.angle_beta   90.00
_cell.angle_gamma   90.00
#
_symmetry.space_group_name_H-M   'P 1'
#
loop_
_entity.id
_entity.type
_entity.pdbx_description
1 polymer ?
#
loop_
_entity_poly.entity_id
_entity_poly.type
_entity_poly.pdbx_seq_one_letter_code
_entity_poly.pdbx_strand_id
1 'polypeptide(L)'
;KNAQAARREIALDDALKSPHNQFVMISHPYERDREKREFWEALLTFVKNLEKDSTIIKNDNDRKVISSIEYMLENMNKLEILNKKAIYLYLREMTGMTTKQLAPTLRKIKVEYKYFIKDWNN
;
A
#
# COMPACT_ATOMS: atom_id res chain seq x y z
N LYS A 1 -0.82 -58.33 -30.75
CA LYS A 1 -0.43 -58.03 -29.34
C LYS A 1 0.94 -57.32 -29.45
N ASN A 2 1.11 -56.00 -29.43
CA ASN A 2 0.88 -55.03 -28.35
C ASN A 2 1.00 -53.58 -28.88
N ALA A 3 0.10 -53.12 -29.75
CA ALA A 3 0.09 -51.71 -30.18
C ALA A 3 -0.40 -50.74 -29.09
N GLN A 4 -1.01 -51.27 -28.02
CA GLN A 4 -1.57 -50.49 -26.91
C GLN A 4 -0.53 -50.16 -25.82
N ALA A 5 0.63 -50.84 -25.81
CA ALA A 5 1.71 -50.61 -24.84
C ALA A 5 2.61 -49.43 -25.22
N ALA A 6 2.85 -49.21 -26.52
CA ALA A 6 3.68 -48.11 -27.02
C ALA A 6 3.08 -46.71 -26.78
N ARG A 7 1.81 -46.61 -26.37
CA ARG A 7 1.16 -45.34 -26.00
C ARG A 7 1.37 -44.95 -24.53
N ARG A 8 1.97 -45.81 -23.71
CA ARG A 8 2.14 -45.57 -22.26
C ARG A 8 3.55 -45.21 -21.83
N GLU A 9 4.53 -45.30 -22.71
CA GLU A 9 5.90 -44.89 -22.44
C GLU A 9 6.22 -43.62 -23.22
N ILE A 10 5.54 -42.53 -22.87
CA ILE A 10 6.05 -41.20 -23.18
C ILE A 10 7.22 -41.01 -22.22
N ALA A 11 8.44 -41.05 -22.75
CA ALA A 11 9.64 -40.77 -21.99
C ALA A 11 9.46 -39.43 -21.25
N LEU A 12 9.74 -39.40 -19.95
CA LEU A 12 9.69 -38.19 -19.11
C LEU A 12 10.49 -37.03 -19.75
N ASP A 13 11.47 -37.35 -20.58
CA ASP A 13 12.28 -36.41 -21.36
C ASP A 13 11.49 -35.65 -22.45
N ASP A 14 10.44 -36.23 -23.02
CA ASP A 14 9.60 -35.56 -24.04
C ASP A 14 8.55 -34.64 -23.40
N ALA A 15 8.12 -34.92 -22.16
CA ALA A 15 7.27 -34.02 -21.39
C ALA A 15 8.00 -32.72 -21.00
N LEU A 16 9.32 -32.78 -20.80
CA LEU A 16 10.17 -31.62 -20.51
C LEU A 16 10.49 -30.78 -21.76
N LYS A 17 10.37 -31.35 -22.96
CA LYS A 17 10.64 -30.68 -24.25
C LYS A 17 9.43 -29.97 -24.86
N SER A 18 8.28 -29.94 -24.18
CA SER A 18 7.18 -29.08 -24.60
C SER A 18 7.63 -27.61 -24.49
N PRO A 19 7.65 -26.83 -25.58
CA PRO A 19 8.01 -25.40 -25.56
C PRO A 19 6.95 -24.54 -24.85
N HIS A 20 5.96 -25.18 -24.21
CA HIS A 20 4.90 -24.57 -23.43
C HIS A 20 5.01 -24.83 -21.93
N ASN A 21 6.21 -25.16 -21.43
CA ASN A 21 6.55 -24.77 -20.07
C ASN A 21 6.95 -23.27 -20.07
N GLN A 22 6.05 -22.42 -20.58
CA GLN A 22 5.97 -21.07 -20.06
C GLN A 22 5.73 -21.29 -18.58
N PHE A 23 6.72 -20.98 -17.76
CA PHE A 23 6.47 -20.67 -16.36
C PHE A 23 5.30 -19.70 -16.38
N VAL A 24 4.09 -20.21 -16.15
CA VAL A 24 2.99 -19.38 -15.72
C VAL A 24 3.51 -18.92 -14.38
N MET A 25 4.15 -17.75 -14.37
CA MET A 25 4.32 -16.98 -13.16
C MET A 25 2.88 -16.73 -12.69
N ILE A 26 2.34 -17.69 -11.94
CA ILE A 26 1.21 -17.46 -11.05
C ILE A 26 1.83 -16.53 -10.03
N SER A 27 1.92 -15.26 -10.39
CA SER A 27 2.17 -14.20 -9.44
C SER A 27 0.93 -14.23 -8.56
N HIS A 28 1.01 -15.00 -7.47
CA HIS A 28 -0.11 -15.41 -6.65
C HIS A 28 -0.86 -14.13 -6.25
N PRO A 29 -2.10 -13.90 -6.75
CA PRO A 29 -2.85 -12.69 -6.46
C PRO A 29 -2.99 -12.48 -4.94
N TYR A 30 -3.12 -13.60 -4.20
CA TYR A 30 -3.18 -13.62 -2.75
C TYR A 30 -1.99 -12.94 -2.05
N GLU A 31 -0.75 -13.22 -2.46
CA GLU A 31 0.44 -12.64 -1.83
C GLU A 31 0.45 -11.12 -2.00
N ARG A 32 0.16 -10.65 -3.22
CA ARG A 32 0.09 -9.21 -3.54
C ARG A 32 -1.04 -8.51 -2.79
N ASP A 33 -2.20 -9.13 -2.68
CA ASP A 33 -3.34 -8.59 -1.94
C ASP A 33 -3.11 -8.59 -0.42
N ARG A 34 -2.38 -9.59 0.09
CA ARG A 34 -1.97 -9.66 1.50
C ARG A 34 -0.98 -8.56 1.84
N GLU A 35 0.14 -8.46 1.12
CA GLU A 35 1.16 -7.43 1.33
C GLU A 35 0.55 -6.02 1.29
N LYS A 36 -0.35 -5.77 0.33
CA LYS A 36 -1.07 -4.51 0.23
C LYS A 36 -1.88 -4.23 1.50
N ARG A 37 -2.62 -5.22 2.00
CA ARG A 37 -3.45 -5.07 3.21
C ARG A 37 -2.59 -4.81 4.44
N GLU A 38 -1.56 -5.62 4.64
CA GLU A 38 -0.62 -5.49 5.75
C GLU A 38 0.03 -4.09 5.73
N PHE A 39 0.42 -3.61 4.56
CA PHE A 39 0.95 -2.26 4.40
C PHE A 39 -0.07 -1.17 4.78
N TRP A 40 -1.34 -1.29 4.37
CA TRP A 40 -2.36 -0.31 4.73
C TRP A 40 -2.65 -0.29 6.24
N GLU A 41 -2.68 -1.46 6.88
CA GLU A 41 -2.85 -1.57 8.33
C GLU A 41 -1.66 -0.97 9.09
N ALA A 42 -0.44 -1.23 8.61
CA ALA A 42 0.78 -0.64 9.16
C ALA A 42 0.79 0.89 8.98
N LEU A 43 0.40 1.39 7.81
CA LEU A 43 0.33 2.82 7.52
C LEU A 43 -0.70 3.53 8.42
N LEU A 44 -1.88 2.94 8.62
CA LEU A 44 -2.89 3.49 9.50
C LEU A 44 -2.40 3.54 10.95
N THR A 45 -1.75 2.47 11.41
CA THR A 45 -1.15 2.40 12.74
C THR A 45 -0.05 3.45 12.91
N PHE A 46 0.78 3.65 11.88
CA PHE A 46 1.80 4.70 11.86
C PHE A 46 1.18 6.10 12.05
N VAL A 47 0.12 6.44 11.30
CA VAL A 47 -0.55 7.75 11.44
C VAL A 47 -1.19 7.92 12.83
N LYS A 48 -1.82 6.86 13.36
CA LYS A 48 -2.36 6.85 14.73
C LYS A 48 -1.29 7.09 15.80
N ASN A 49 -0.08 6.58 15.58
CA ASN A 49 1.04 6.81 16.47
C ASN A 49 1.57 8.25 16.37
N LEU A 50 1.59 8.85 15.18
CA LEU A 50 1.94 10.27 15.02
C LEU A 50 0.98 11.19 15.80
N GLU A 51 -0.29 10.84 15.90
CA GLU A 51 -1.26 11.62 16.67
C GLU A 51 -0.96 11.63 18.19
N LYS A 52 -0.27 10.59 18.67
CA LYS A 52 0.13 10.46 20.08
C LYS A 52 1.51 11.06 20.38
N ASP A 53 2.29 11.33 19.34
CA ASP A 53 3.64 11.85 19.47
C ASP A 53 3.65 13.38 19.71
N SER A 54 3.97 13.75 20.96
CA SER A 54 4.07 15.15 21.39
C SER A 54 5.24 15.91 20.76
N THR A 55 6.22 15.21 20.16
CA THR A 55 7.33 15.86 19.44
C THR A 55 6.88 16.40 18.08
N ILE A 56 5.89 15.75 17.46
CA ILE A 56 5.33 16.10 16.16
C ILE A 56 4.18 17.10 16.30
N ILE A 57 3.26 16.84 17.23
CA ILE A 57 2.14 17.75 17.54
C ILE A 57 2.65 18.91 18.38
N LYS A 58 2.85 20.06 17.74
CA LYS A 58 3.27 21.30 18.44
C LYS A 58 2.10 22.26 18.67
N ASN A 59 1.00 22.07 17.95
CA ASN A 59 -0.18 22.93 18.02
C ASN A 59 -1.43 22.18 17.54
N ASP A 60 -2.59 22.80 17.74
CA ASP A 60 -3.89 22.22 17.33
C ASP A 60 -4.00 22.03 15.82
N ASN A 61 -3.28 22.84 15.04
CA ASN A 61 -3.20 22.72 13.60
C ASN A 61 -2.56 21.39 13.19
N ASP A 62 -1.44 21.00 13.82
CA ASP A 62 -0.78 19.73 13.57
C ASP A 62 -1.73 18.57 13.86
N ARG A 63 -2.39 18.61 15.04
CA ARG A 63 -3.38 17.60 15.44
C ARG A 63 -4.48 17.49 14.38
N LYS A 64 -5.14 18.60 14.04
CA LYS A 64 -6.26 18.61 13.09
C LYS A 64 -5.87 18.03 11.72
N VAL A 65 -4.67 18.32 11.23
CA VAL A 65 -4.17 17.78 9.97
C VAL A 65 -3.92 16.28 10.05
N ILE A 66 -3.28 15.81 11.12
CA ILE A 66 -3.01 14.39 11.33
C ILE A 66 -4.33 13.60 11.46
N SER A 67 -5.26 14.06 12.30
CA SER A 67 -6.57 13.41 12.46
C SER A 67 -7.37 13.39 11.14
N SER A 68 -7.24 14.43 10.31
CA SER A 68 -7.88 14.46 8.98
C SER A 68 -7.23 13.46 8.01
N ILE A 69 -5.91 13.24 8.09
CA ILE A 69 -5.22 12.21 7.31
C ILE A 69 -5.64 10.82 7.77
N GLU A 70 -5.73 10.58 9.09
CA GLU A 70 -6.22 9.33 9.65
C GLU A 70 -7.63 9.01 9.14
N TYR A 71 -8.56 9.96 9.28
CA TYR A 71 -9.93 9.81 8.78
C TYR A 71 -9.98 9.49 7.28
N MET A 72 -9.13 10.13 6.48
CA MET A 72 -9.05 9.91 5.04
C MET A 72 -8.55 8.50 4.69
N LEU A 73 -7.59 7.97 5.46
CA LEU A 73 -7.08 6.60 5.28
C LEU A 73 -8.14 5.56 5.65
N GLU A 74 -8.85 5.75 6.76
CA GLU A 74 -9.92 4.85 7.19
C GLU A 74 -11.09 4.82 6.19
N ASN A 75 -11.35 5.94 5.52
CA ASN A 75 -12.44 6.11 4.56
C ASN A 75 -11.96 6.09 3.11
N MET A 76 -10.75 5.58 2.82
CA MET A 76 -10.17 5.64 1.48
C MET A 76 -11.06 5.01 0.39
N ASN A 77 -11.80 3.94 0.74
CA ASN A 77 -12.71 3.26 -0.18
C ASN A 77 -13.91 4.12 -0.62
N LYS A 78 -14.19 5.22 0.08
CA LYS A 78 -15.27 6.17 -0.25
C LYS A 78 -14.79 7.33 -1.14
N LEU A 79 -13.48 7.46 -1.35
CA LEU A 79 -12.91 8.53 -2.16
C LEU A 79 -13.03 8.19 -3.64
N GLU A 80 -13.69 9.07 -4.39
CA GLU A 80 -13.92 8.87 -5.83
C GLU A 80 -12.63 9.03 -6.66
N ILE A 81 -11.74 9.96 -6.25
CA ILE A 81 -10.54 10.34 -7.00
C ILE A 81 -9.31 10.34 -6.08
N LEU A 82 -8.32 9.49 -6.35
CA LEU A 82 -7.09 9.35 -5.55
C LEU A 82 -5.86 10.07 -6.14
N ASN A 83 -6.08 11.13 -6.93
CA ASN A 83 -4.98 11.95 -7.44
C ASN A 83 -4.40 12.81 -6.30
N LYS A 84 -3.07 13.01 -6.29
CA LYS A 84 -2.35 13.91 -5.35
C LYS A 84 -3.04 15.27 -5.16
N LYS A 85 -3.54 15.89 -6.25
CA LYS A 85 -4.28 17.17 -6.16
C LYS A 85 -5.63 17.02 -5.45
N ALA A 86 -6.38 15.96 -5.74
CA ALA A 86 -7.69 15.70 -5.14
C ALA A 86 -7.56 15.37 -3.65
N ILE A 87 -6.61 14.50 -3.29
CA ILE A 87 -6.29 14.17 -1.90
C ILE A 87 -5.95 15.44 -1.10
N TYR A 88 -5.15 16.33 -1.69
CA TYR A 88 -4.85 17.62 -1.06
C TYR A 88 -6.09 18.50 -0.88
N LEU A 89 -7.01 18.54 -1.84
CA LEU A 89 -8.27 19.27 -1.72
C LEU A 89 -9.18 18.69 -0.64
N TYR A 90 -9.32 17.36 -0.56
CA TYR A 90 -10.07 16.71 0.52
C TYR A 90 -9.51 17.08 1.89
N LEU A 91 -8.19 17.02 2.05
CA LEU A 91 -7.54 17.42 3.30
C LEU A 91 -7.82 18.89 3.63
N ARG A 92 -7.80 19.77 2.62
CA ARG A 92 -8.09 21.19 2.79
C ARG A 92 -9.53 21.46 3.21
N GLU A 93 -10.49 20.75 2.62
CA GLU A 93 -11.91 20.86 2.92
C GLU A 93 -12.21 20.33 4.33
N MET A 94 -11.69 19.16 4.70
CA MET A 94 -11.88 18.58 6.04
C MET A 94 -11.29 19.47 7.14
N THR A 95 -10.11 20.04 6.90
CA THR A 95 -9.42 20.86 7.91
C THR A 95 -9.90 22.31 7.93
N GLY A 96 -10.41 22.83 6.81
CA GLY A 96 -10.72 24.26 6.62
C GLY A 96 -9.47 25.16 6.56
N MET A 97 -8.29 24.59 6.33
CA MET A 97 -7.02 25.31 6.45
C MET A 97 -6.50 25.84 5.12
N THR A 98 -5.63 26.84 5.19
CA THR A 98 -4.90 27.35 4.02
C THR A 98 -3.68 26.49 3.71
N THR A 99 -3.14 26.62 2.50
CA THR A 99 -1.89 25.95 2.10
C THR A 99 -0.72 26.27 3.02
N LYS A 100 -0.63 27.54 3.49
CA LYS A 100 0.43 27.97 4.41
C LYS A 100 0.35 27.27 5.77
N GLN A 101 -0.86 26.92 6.21
CA GLN A 101 -1.08 26.21 7.48
C GLN A 101 -0.89 24.70 7.36
N LEU A 102 -1.28 24.09 6.22
CA LEU A 102 -1.10 22.65 5.98
C LEU A 102 0.34 22.25 5.71
N ALA A 103 1.07 23.05 4.91
CA ALA A 103 2.39 22.69 4.41
C ALA A 103 3.45 22.41 5.51
N PRO A 104 3.50 23.14 6.64
CA PRO A 104 4.39 22.81 7.74
C PRO A 104 4.15 21.41 8.32
N THR A 105 2.91 21.05 8.64
CA THR A 105 2.58 19.74 9.22
C THR A 105 2.83 18.61 8.22
N LEU A 106 2.44 18.79 6.95
CA LEU A 106 2.71 17.81 5.89
C LEU A 106 4.20 17.57 5.69
N ARG A 107 5.05 18.59 5.86
CA ARG A 107 6.52 18.41 5.81
C ARG A 107 7.05 17.58 6.97
N LYS A 108 6.52 17.75 8.18
CA LYS A 108 6.88 16.91 9.35
C LYS A 108 6.51 15.46 9.10
N ILE A 109 5.25 15.20 8.73
CA ILE A 109 4.75 13.84 8.43
C ILE A 109 5.58 13.19 7.31
N LYS A 110 5.98 13.95 6.29
CA LYS A 110 6.82 13.45 5.20
C LYS A 110 8.20 12.97 5.69
N VAL A 111 8.78 13.60 6.71
CA VAL A 111 10.06 13.16 7.31
C VAL A 111 9.84 11.83 8.03
N GLU A 112 8.84 11.75 8.89
CA GLU A 112 8.50 10.51 9.63
C GLU A 112 8.16 9.35 8.68
N TYR A 113 7.40 9.62 7.63
CA TYR A 113 7.04 8.61 6.63
C TYR A 113 8.27 8.02 5.91
N LYS A 114 9.34 8.79 5.72
CA LYS A 114 10.59 8.24 5.14
C LYS A 114 11.23 7.21 6.05
N TYR A 115 11.19 7.42 7.37
CA TYR A 115 11.70 6.46 8.34
C TYR A 115 10.83 5.21 8.37
N PHE A 116 9.50 5.37 8.40
CA PHE A 116 8.55 4.26 8.30
C PHE A 116 8.79 3.40 7.05
N ILE A 117 8.93 4.02 5.88
CA ILE A 117 9.18 3.27 4.63
C ILE A 117 10.56 2.59 4.62
N LYS A 118 11.57 3.23 5.20
CA LYS A 118 12.88 2.61 5.33
C LYS A 118 12.81 1.37 6.23
N ASP A 119 12.06 1.44 7.33
CA ASP A 119 11.86 0.34 8.26
C ASP A 119 11.06 -0.81 7.62
N TRP A 120 9.98 -0.50 6.91
CA TRP A 120 9.15 -1.48 6.20
C TRP A 120 9.90 -2.26 5.11
N ASN A 121 10.86 -1.62 4.43
CA ASN A 121 11.61 -2.23 3.34
C ASN A 121 12.87 -3.01 3.79
N ASN A 122 13.27 -2.90 5.07
CA ASN A 122 14.43 -3.59 5.63
C ASN A 122 14.03 -4.98 6.16
#